data_AF-A0A967JI60-F1
#
_entry.id   AF-A0A967JI60-F1
#
_cell.length_a   1.000
_cell.length_b   1.000
_cell.length_c   1.000
_cell.angle_alpha   90.00
_cell.angle_beta   90.00
_cell.angle_gamma   90.00
#
_symmetry.space_group_name_H-M   'P 1'
#
loop_
_entity.id
_entity.type
_entity.pdbx_description
1 polymer ?
#
loop_
_entity_poly.entity_id
_entity_poly.type
_entity_poly.pdbx_seq_one_letter_code
_entity_poly.pdbx_strand_id
1 'polypeptide(L)'
;QVVWSLLWLTLVFMWMVLLLRIVGDIFRSSDLSGWAKAGWLLACLFTAYLGVFAYLIVRGGGMAEREMAALQAQDEAARTYIRSAAGGGVAEELERLAALRDKGVLTDEEFAQLKAKALG
;
A
#
# COMPACT_ATOMS: atom_id res chain seq x y z
N GLN A 1 15.11 -6.61 -8.34
CA GLN A 1 14.69 -5.62 -7.32
C GLN A 1 15.68 -5.56 -6.14
N VAL A 2 16.13 -6.70 -5.60
CA VAL A 2 17.05 -6.77 -4.44
C VAL A 2 18.34 -5.95 -4.60
N VAL A 3 18.96 -5.92 -5.78
CA VAL A 3 20.20 -5.15 -6.04
C VAL A 3 20.01 -3.64 -5.79
N TRP A 4 18.87 -3.08 -6.20
CA TRP A 4 18.55 -1.67 -5.98
C TRP A 4 18.31 -1.37 -4.49
N SER A 5 17.64 -2.28 -3.78
CA SER A 5 17.44 -2.17 -2.33
C SER A 5 18.75 -2.26 -1.55
N LEU A 6 19.66 -3.16 -1.95
CA LEU A 6 20.99 -3.29 -1.36
C LEU A 6 21.84 -2.05 -1.64
N LEU A 7 21.84 -1.53 -2.87
CA LEU A 7 22.57 -0.31 -3.23
C LEU A 7 22.07 0.89 -2.40
N TRP A 8 20.75 1.06 -2.29
CA TRP A 8 20.17 2.13 -1.46
C TRP A 8 20.53 1.97 0.01
N LEU A 9 20.46 0.75 0.55
CA LEU A 9 20.86 0.45 1.92
C LEU A 9 22.34 0.80 2.16
N THR A 10 23.24 0.43 1.23
CA THR A 10 24.65 0.76 1.32
C THR A 10 24.88 2.27 1.28
N LEU A 11 24.16 3.00 0.43
CA LEU A 11 24.26 4.47 0.38
C LEU A 11 23.79 5.13 1.68
N VAL A 12 22.67 4.68 2.26
CA VAL A 12 22.18 5.19 3.55
C VAL A 12 23.15 4.88 4.69
N PHE A 13 23.71 3.67 4.69
CA PHE A 13 24.71 3.28 5.68
C PHE A 13 25.99 4.12 5.57
N MET A 14 26.50 4.30 4.34
CA MET A 14 27.65 5.15 4.06
C MET A 14 27.40 6.59 4.50
N TRP A 15 26.22 7.13 4.20
CA TRP A 15 25.80 8.46 4.64
C TRP A 15 25.79 8.61 6.17
N MET A 16 25.28 7.60 6.90
CA MET A 16 25.32 7.59 8.36
C MET A 16 26.73 7.56 8.94
N VAL A 17 27.62 6.74 8.38
CA VAL A 17 29.02 6.71 8.79
C VAL A 17 29.70 8.06 8.54
N LEU A 18 29.41 8.71 7.41
CA LEU A 18 29.93 10.03 7.08
C LEU A 18 29.43 11.10 8.06
N LEU A 19 28.14 11.09 8.40
CA LEU A 19 27.55 12.01 9.36
C LEU A 19 28.20 11.85 10.74
N LEU A 20 28.36 10.61 11.22
CA LEU A 20 29.04 10.33 12.49
C LEU A 20 30.52 10.76 12.48
N ARG A 21 31.22 10.58 11.36
CA ARG A 21 32.60 11.06 11.17
C ARG A 21 32.67 12.58 11.25
N ILE A 22 31.78 13.30 10.58
CA ILE A 22 31.72 14.77 10.59
C ILE A 22 31.41 15.27 12.01
N VAL A 23 30.44 14.66 12.68
CA VAL A 23 30.11 14.97 14.08
C VAL A 23 31.35 14.76 14.97
N GLY A 24 32.01 13.61 14.87
CA GLY A 24 33.23 13.32 15.63
C GLY A 24 34.36 14.30 15.34
N ASP A 25 34.51 14.74 14.10
CA ASP A 25 35.52 15.73 13.71
C ASP A 25 35.22 17.11 14.31
N ILE A 26 33.96 17.57 14.28
CA ILE A 26 33.49 18.80 14.94
C ILE A 26 33.70 18.75 16.46
N PHE A 27 33.55 17.58 17.09
CA PHE A 27 33.83 17.44 18.51
C PHE A 27 35.33 17.51 18.79
N ARG A 28 36.16 16.87 17.95
CA ARG A 28 37.61 16.79 18.08
C ARG A 28 38.33 18.11 17.76
N SER A 29 37.73 18.96 16.93
CA SER A 29 38.24 20.28 16.58
C SER A 29 38.26 21.18 17.84
N SER A 30 39.45 21.50 18.34
CA SER A 30 39.66 22.36 19.52
C SER A 30 39.65 23.85 19.21
N ASP A 31 39.70 24.19 17.92
CA ASP A 31 39.64 25.53 17.33
C ASP A 31 38.22 26.11 17.27
N LEU A 32 37.19 25.26 17.36
CA LEU A 32 35.78 25.66 17.29
C LEU A 32 35.20 25.93 18.69
N SER A 33 34.60 27.11 18.87
CA SER A 33 33.84 27.44 20.06
C SER A 33 32.59 26.55 20.19
N GLY A 34 32.07 26.35 21.42
CA GLY A 34 30.90 25.49 21.65
C GLY A 34 29.68 25.89 20.82
N TRP A 35 29.48 27.18 20.59
CA TRP A 35 28.42 27.71 19.71
C TRP A 35 28.66 27.41 18.24
N ALA A 36 29.92 27.47 17.77
CA ALA A 36 30.24 27.08 16.41
C ALA A 36 30.00 25.58 16.19
N LYS A 37 30.36 24.73 17.16
CA LYS A 37 30.03 23.30 17.13
C LYS A 37 28.53 23.06 17.07
N ALA A 38 27.75 23.75 17.90
CA ALA A 38 26.29 23.66 17.88
C ALA A 38 25.69 24.07 16.52
N GLY A 39 26.18 25.17 15.94
CA GLY A 39 25.77 25.62 14.61
C GLY A 39 26.11 24.60 13.51
N TRP A 40 27.30 24.00 13.55
CA TRP A 40 27.71 22.96 12.60
C TRP A 40 26.88 21.69 12.71
N LEU A 41 26.55 21.26 13.93
CA LEU A 41 25.65 20.12 14.15
C LEU A 41 24.26 20.40 13.59
N LEU A 42 23.74 21.61 13.81
CA LEU A 42 22.46 22.03 13.26
C LEU A 42 22.48 22.04 11.73
N ALA A 43 23.53 22.60 11.11
CA ALA A 43 23.71 22.60 9.66
C ALA A 43 23.80 21.17 9.09
N CYS A 44 24.49 20.24 9.76
CA CYS A 44 24.53 18.83 9.37
C CYS A 44 23.15 18.19 9.42
N LEU A 45 22.37 18.48 10.47
CA LEU A 45 21.01 17.99 10.63
C LEU A 45 20.13 18.50 9.49
N PHE A 46 20.14 19.81 9.23
CA PHE A 46 19.36 20.40 8.13
C PHE A 46 19.76 19.84 6.77
N THR A 47 21.06 19.67 6.51
CA THR A 47 21.56 19.13 5.22
C THR A 47 21.05 17.71 4.97
N ALA A 48 21.02 16.86 6.00
CA ALA A 48 20.47 15.51 5.89
C ALA A 48 18.99 15.48 5.52
N TYR A 49 18.21 16.46 6.00
CA TYR A 49 16.77 16.55 5.67
C TYR A 49 16.46 17.38 4.43
N LEU A 50 17.38 18.25 3.99
CA LEU A 50 17.15 19.15 2.85
C LEU A 50 16.81 18.36 1.57
N GLY A 51 17.49 17.23 1.33
CA GLY A 51 17.20 16.38 0.17
C GLY A 51 15.80 15.75 0.22
N VAL A 52 15.33 15.38 1.40
CA VAL A 52 13.99 14.84 1.61
C VAL A 52 12.95 15.93 1.41
N PHE A 53 13.14 17.11 2.00
CA PHE A 53 12.21 18.23 1.82
C PHE A 53 12.18 18.72 0.38
N ALA A 54 13.33 18.83 -0.29
CA ALA A 54 13.39 19.16 -1.72
C ALA A 54 12.63 18.13 -2.56
N TYR A 55 12.81 16.83 -2.30
CA TYR A 55 12.07 15.77 -2.98
C TYR A 55 10.56 15.85 -2.73
N LEU A 56 10.14 16.10 -1.48
CA LEU A 56 8.73 16.26 -1.13
C LEU A 56 8.11 17.51 -1.74
N ILE A 57 8.85 18.62 -1.85
CA ILE A 57 8.37 19.83 -2.53
C ILE A 57 8.22 19.60 -4.03
N VAL A 58 9.20 18.94 -4.67
CA VAL A 58 9.20 18.69 -6.11
C VAL A 58 8.20 17.59 -6.50
N ARG A 59 7.98 16.59 -5.65
CA ARG A 59 7.27 15.36 -6.00
C ARG A 59 6.10 15.00 -5.07
N GLY A 60 5.81 15.82 -4.06
CA GLY A 60 4.78 15.54 -3.06
C GLY A 60 3.37 15.58 -3.62
N GLY A 61 3.10 16.45 -4.61
CA GLY A 61 1.76 16.62 -5.18
C GLY A 61 1.19 15.34 -5.82
N GLY A 62 2.01 14.57 -6.53
CA GLY A 62 1.54 13.39 -7.26
C GLY A 62 1.36 12.12 -6.42
N MET A 63 1.68 12.13 -5.13
CA MET A 63 1.54 10.94 -4.28
C MET A 63 0.09 10.73 -3.85
N ALA A 64 -0.60 11.81 -3.48
CA ALA A 64 -2.01 11.77 -3.07
C ALA A 64 -2.95 11.39 -4.22
N GLU A 65 -2.74 11.93 -5.43
CA GLU A 65 -3.60 11.63 -6.59
C GLU A 65 -3.51 10.17 -7.02
N ARG A 66 -2.29 9.58 -7.01
CA ARG A 66 -2.09 8.17 -7.34
C ARG A 66 -2.69 7.24 -6.29
N GLU A 67 -2.63 7.63 -5.03
CA GLU A 67 -3.22 6.85 -3.94
C GLU A 67 -4.75 6.88 -4.02
N MET A 68 -5.35 8.04 -4.30
CA MET A 68 -6.79 8.14 -4.55
C MET A 68 -7.23 7.33 -5.79
N ALA A 69 -6.48 7.40 -6.89
CA ALA A 69 -6.77 6.60 -8.08
C ALA A 69 -6.65 5.09 -7.82
N ALA A 70 -5.66 4.66 -7.03
CA ALA A 70 -5.50 3.26 -6.65
C ALA A 70 -6.60 2.77 -5.71
N LEU A 71 -7.07 3.61 -4.79
CA LEU A 71 -8.22 3.31 -3.93
C LEU A 71 -9.51 3.18 -4.74
N GLN A 72 -9.75 4.11 -5.68
CA GLN A 72 -10.91 4.05 -6.57
C GLN A 72 -10.90 2.79 -7.46
N ALA A 73 -9.74 2.45 -8.04
CA ALA A 73 -9.60 1.24 -8.85
C ALA A 73 -9.82 -0.05 -8.05
N GLN A 74 -9.38 -0.08 -6.78
CA GLN A 74 -9.66 -1.21 -5.89
C GLN A 74 -11.14 -1.31 -5.51
N ASP A 75 -11.80 -0.18 -5.25
CA ASP A 75 -13.25 -0.14 -4.99
C ASP A 75 -14.05 -0.61 -6.20
N GLU A 76 -13.69 -0.21 -7.42
CA GLU A 76 -14.33 -0.67 -8.66
C GLU A 76 -14.11 -2.17 -8.91
N ALA A 77 -12.90 -2.66 -8.66
CA ALA A 77 -12.58 -4.09 -8.76
C ALA A 77 -13.37 -4.90 -7.72
N ALA A 78 -13.48 -4.42 -6.48
CA ALA A 78 -14.26 -5.06 -5.43
C ALA A 78 -15.75 -5.05 -5.76
N ARG A 79 -16.30 -3.93 -6.26
CA ARG A 79 -17.70 -3.85 -6.71
C ARG A 79 -17.98 -4.78 -7.89
N THR A 80 -17.07 -4.88 -8.84
CA THR A 80 -17.19 -5.80 -9.99
C THR A 80 -17.14 -7.25 -9.52
N TYR A 81 -16.22 -7.58 -8.60
CA TYR A 81 -16.14 -8.90 -7.99
C TYR A 81 -17.43 -9.25 -7.26
N ILE A 82 -17.93 -8.37 -6.39
CA ILE A 82 -19.20 -8.55 -5.66
C ILE A 82 -20.37 -8.69 -6.64
N ARG A 83 -20.45 -7.86 -7.69
CA ARG A 83 -21.51 -7.94 -8.71
C ARG A 83 -21.43 -9.23 -9.52
N SER A 84 -20.24 -9.73 -9.81
CA SER A 84 -20.04 -10.99 -10.53
C SER A 84 -20.31 -12.21 -9.65
N ALA A 85 -19.90 -12.15 -8.38
CA ALA A 85 -20.14 -13.19 -7.38
C ALA A 85 -21.62 -13.24 -6.96
N ALA A 86 -22.29 -12.08 -6.91
CA ALA A 86 -23.74 -11.97 -6.74
C ALA A 86 -24.52 -12.09 -8.07
N GLY A 87 -23.81 -12.13 -9.19
CA GLY A 87 -24.37 -12.20 -10.55
C GLY A 87 -24.89 -13.58 -10.94
N GLY A 88 -24.45 -14.63 -10.23
CA GLY A 88 -25.20 -15.88 -10.11
C GLY A 88 -26.32 -15.70 -9.08
N GLY A 89 -27.29 -14.85 -9.39
CA GLY A 89 -28.37 -14.51 -8.46
C GLY A 89 -29.33 -15.69 -8.25
N VAL A 90 -30.20 -15.55 -7.25
CA VAL A 90 -31.29 -16.49 -6.90
C VAL A 90 -32.05 -17.00 -8.14
N ALA A 91 -32.20 -16.19 -9.19
CA ALA A 91 -32.82 -16.58 -10.45
C ALA A 91 -32.06 -17.69 -11.21
N GLU A 92 -30.73 -17.61 -11.32
CA GLU A 92 -29.91 -18.62 -12.02
C GLU A 92 -29.82 -19.91 -11.19
N GLU A 93 -29.83 -19.79 -9.86
CA GLU A 93 -29.90 -20.93 -8.95
C GLU A 93 -31.28 -21.63 -9.02
N LEU A 94 -32.37 -20.87 -9.09
CA LEU A 94 -33.72 -21.41 -9.31
C LEU A 94 -33.86 -22.07 -10.69
N GLU A 95 -33.23 -21.53 -11.73
CA GLU A 95 -33.22 -22.12 -13.08
C GLU A 95 -32.46 -23.45 -13.10
N ARG A 96 -31.31 -23.55 -12.41
CA ARG A 96 -30.60 -24.82 -12.22
C ARG A 96 -31.41 -25.84 -11.41
N LEU A 97 -32.06 -25.41 -10.34
CA LEU A 97 -32.92 -26.28 -9.53
C LEU A 97 -34.12 -26.82 -10.35
N ALA A 98 -34.72 -25.99 -11.19
CA ALA A 98 -35.80 -26.40 -12.09
C ALA A 98 -35.32 -27.43 -13.12
N ALA A 99 -34.14 -27.20 -13.73
CA ALA A 99 -33.55 -28.14 -14.67
C ALA A 99 -33.21 -29.51 -14.04
N LEU A 100 -32.82 -29.54 -12.75
CA LEU A 100 -32.55 -30.79 -12.03
C LEU A 100 -33.83 -31.57 -11.70
N ARG A 101 -34.92 -30.86 -11.36
CA ARG A 101 -36.24 -31.44 -11.17
C ARG A 101 -36.77 -32.04 -12.48
N ASP A 102 -36.66 -31.32 -13.59
CA ASP A 102 -37.12 -31.81 -14.91
C ASP A 102 -36.31 -33.01 -15.41
N LYS A 103 -35.06 -33.15 -14.98
CA LYS A 103 -34.23 -34.35 -15.23
C LYS A 103 -34.55 -35.53 -14.29
N GLY A 104 -35.49 -35.36 -13.36
CA GLY A 104 -35.85 -36.39 -12.37
C GLY A 104 -34.78 -36.62 -11.30
N VAL A 105 -33.81 -35.72 -11.16
CA VAL A 105 -32.75 -35.79 -10.14
C VAL A 105 -33.26 -35.29 -8.79
N LEU A 106 -34.23 -34.36 -8.82
CA LEU A 106 -34.94 -33.89 -7.64
C LEU A 106 -36.41 -34.27 -7.69
N THR A 107 -36.95 -34.67 -6.55
CA THR A 107 -38.40 -34.79 -6.33
C THR A 107 -39.04 -33.42 -6.14
N ASP A 108 -40.35 -33.33 -6.34
CA ASP A 108 -41.11 -32.08 -6.20
C ASP A 108 -40.99 -31.47 -4.78
N GLU A 109 -40.92 -32.31 -3.75
CA GLU A 109 -40.75 -31.90 -2.36
C GLU A 109 -39.35 -31.35 -2.08
N GLU A 110 -38.31 -31.99 -2.62
CA GLU A 110 -36.92 -31.51 -2.48
C GLU A 110 -36.72 -30.18 -3.23
N PHE A 111 -37.34 -30.03 -4.40
CA PHE A 111 -37.31 -28.78 -5.15
C PHE A 111 -37.98 -27.64 -4.38
N ALA A 112 -39.15 -27.90 -3.77
CA ALA A 112 -39.86 -26.90 -2.97
C ALA A 112 -39.05 -26.42 -1.76
N GLN A 113 -38.34 -27.32 -1.06
CA GLN A 113 -37.47 -26.98 0.07
C GLN A 113 -36.27 -26.13 -0.36
N LEU A 114 -35.60 -26.50 -1.45
CA LEU A 114 -34.44 -25.74 -1.95
C LEU A 114 -34.82 -24.38 -2.53
N LYS A 115 -35.97 -24.29 -3.21
CA LYS A 115 -36.54 -23.03 -3.68
C LYS A 115 -36.84 -22.07 -2.52
N ALA A 116 -37.44 -22.58 -1.44
CA ALA A 116 -37.71 -21.77 -0.25
C ALA A 116 -36.43 -21.25 0.42
N LYS A 117 -35.35 -22.05 0.40
CA LYS A 117 -34.04 -21.67 0.94
C LYS A 117 -33.31 -20.65 0.07
N ALA A 118 -33.48 -20.70 -1.25
CA ALA A 118 -32.86 -19.74 -2.18
C ALA A 118 -33.58 -18.37 -2.19
N LEU A 119 -34.88 -18.33 -1.86
CA LEU A 119 -35.71 -17.12 -1.78
C LEU A 119 -35.71 -16.46 -0.39
N GLY A 120 -35.06 -17.06 0.61
CA GLY A 120 -35.08 -16.67 2.02
C GLY A 120 -33.81 -15.97 2.49
#